data_AF-A0A1Y2M5J1-F1
#
_entry.id   AF-A0A1Y2M5J1-F1
#
_cell.length_a   1.000
_cell.length_b   1.000
_cell.length_c   1.000
_cell.angle_alpha   90.00
_cell.angle_beta   90.00
_cell.angle_gamma   90.00
#
_symmetry.space_group_name_H-M   'P 1'
#
loop_
_entity.id
_entity.type
_entity.pdbx_description
1 polymer ?
#
loop_
_entity_poly.entity_id
_entity_poly.type
_entity_poly.pdbx_seq_one_letter_code
_entity_poly.pdbx_strand_id
1 'polypeptide(L)'
;MKFFGTIVAATTLFASGISALPLSDLGGIHRRAAADYDINKVLKDWIVDPSIQRKLANHCNTRGGWEGWAQGELETEFRSDFRIADTVREVTEVYAGKGLADFVLPKTKTNNGMVIELKCENAYGQPGVKIAKPVRDDIAKRAVVKPKYNDYTFVALAMVYTPNAETALRKIGMKAIPGAEASLPGSKKMKIYREDWKLKSLVDEIEDLDLAMYNLFLSNSRPSSPAPAPKPAAGKPAPKPAAGKAAPGKKTGPK
;
A
#
# COMPACT_ATOMS: atom_id res chain seq x y z
N MET A 1 7.20 49.47 9.77
CA MET A 1 8.65 49.30 9.58
C MET A 1 8.89 47.83 9.25
N LYS A 2 9.58 47.56 8.12
CA LYS A 2 9.71 46.24 7.49
C LYS A 2 10.84 45.45 8.15
N PHE A 3 10.55 44.23 8.60
CA PHE A 3 11.56 43.28 9.07
C PHE A 3 12.18 42.56 7.87
N PHE A 4 13.45 42.82 7.59
CA PHE A 4 14.31 42.01 6.74
C PHE A 4 15.29 41.27 7.67
N GLY A 5 15.10 39.95 7.80
CA GLY A 5 15.98 39.06 8.55
C GLY A 5 16.74 38.15 7.60
N THR A 6 17.96 38.58 7.30
CA THR A 6 19.13 37.93 6.70
C THR A 6 19.09 36.40 6.53
N ILE A 7 19.16 35.94 5.28
CA ILE A 7 19.55 34.57 4.90
C ILE A 7 21.08 34.53 4.91
N VAL A 8 21.67 33.73 5.80
CA VAL A 8 23.10 33.39 5.77
C VAL A 8 23.27 32.10 4.99
N ALA A 9 23.75 32.21 3.75
CA ALA A 9 24.31 31.11 2.99
C ALA A 9 25.77 30.93 3.42
N ALA A 10 26.11 29.75 3.93
CA ALA A 10 27.50 29.33 4.13
C ALA A 10 27.71 28.01 3.38
N THR A 11 28.09 28.14 2.12
CA THR A 11 28.67 27.10 1.28
C THR A 11 30.07 26.82 1.79
N THR A 12 30.30 25.66 2.40
CA THR A 12 31.65 25.16 2.69
C THR A 12 31.97 24.03 1.71
N LEU A 13 32.86 24.34 0.76
CA LEU A 13 33.56 23.35 -0.07
C LEU A 13 34.34 22.41 0.85
N PHE A 14 34.03 21.11 0.81
CA PHE A 14 34.98 20.06 1.19
C PHE A 14 35.52 19.41 -0.07
N ALA A 15 36.71 19.86 -0.47
CA ALA A 15 37.57 19.12 -1.38
C ALA A 15 38.97 19.09 -0.75
N SER A 16 39.32 17.96 -0.14
CA SER A 16 40.68 17.41 -0.14
C SER A 16 40.74 16.21 0.81
N GLY A 17 41.45 15.17 0.38
CA GLY A 17 41.89 14.10 1.25
C GLY A 17 41.27 12.75 0.92
N ILE A 18 41.70 12.17 -0.20
CA ILE A 18 41.74 10.71 -0.35
C ILE A 18 42.78 10.23 0.68
N SER A 19 42.34 10.01 1.91
CA SER A 19 43.11 9.28 2.91
C SER A 19 42.80 7.81 2.71
N ALA A 20 43.76 7.11 2.11
CA ALA A 20 43.82 5.68 2.16
C ALA A 20 43.98 5.26 3.63
N LEU A 21 42.87 4.84 4.24
CA LEU A 21 42.92 3.94 5.38
C LEU A 21 42.92 2.51 4.83
N PRO A 22 44.01 1.74 4.97
CA PRO A 22 43.90 0.30 4.95
C PRO A 22 43.46 -0.10 6.36
N LEU A 23 42.23 -0.57 6.58
CA LEU A 23 41.97 -1.35 7.77
C LEU A 23 40.65 -2.14 7.66
N SER A 24 40.80 -3.46 7.72
CA SER A 24 39.80 -4.51 7.88
C SER A 24 38.86 -4.70 6.68
N ASP A 25 38.83 -5.83 5.97
CA ASP A 25 38.95 -7.22 6.44
C ASP A 25 38.19 -7.50 7.74
N LEU A 26 37.12 -6.76 7.96
CA LEU A 26 35.96 -7.25 8.67
C LEU A 26 35.02 -7.68 7.57
N GLY A 27 35.05 -8.97 7.24
CA GLY A 27 33.86 -9.69 6.81
C GLY A 27 32.80 -9.50 7.89
N GLY A 28 32.22 -8.29 7.92
CA GLY A 28 31.11 -7.96 8.75
C GLY A 28 30.04 -8.95 8.32
N ILE A 29 29.73 -9.88 9.22
CA ILE A 29 28.48 -10.60 9.15
C ILE A 29 27.44 -9.49 9.27
N HIS A 30 27.07 -8.88 8.13
CA HIS A 30 25.95 -7.99 8.04
C HIS A 30 24.82 -8.80 8.64
N ARG A 31 24.35 -8.36 9.81
CA ARG A 31 23.23 -9.01 10.49
C ARG A 31 22.14 -9.08 9.43
N ARG A 32 21.82 -10.28 8.96
CA ARG A 32 20.81 -10.44 7.92
C ARG A 32 19.58 -9.68 8.40
N ALA A 33 19.03 -8.82 7.55
CA ALA A 33 17.79 -8.12 7.86
C ALA A 33 16.79 -9.17 8.37
N ALA A 34 16.13 -8.87 9.49
CA ALA A 34 15.15 -9.78 10.04
C ALA A 34 14.08 -10.07 8.97
N ALA A 35 13.62 -11.32 8.91
CA ALA A 35 12.59 -11.72 7.96
C ALA A 35 11.22 -11.24 8.46
N ASP A 36 10.22 -11.13 7.59
CA ASP A 36 8.85 -10.93 8.08
C ASP A 36 8.31 -12.24 8.69
N TYR A 37 7.24 -12.17 9.48
CA TYR A 37 6.54 -13.40 9.91
C TYR A 37 5.93 -14.10 8.70
N ASP A 38 6.00 -15.45 8.67
CA ASP A 38 5.34 -16.24 7.63
C ASP A 38 3.85 -16.44 7.93
N ILE A 39 3.10 -15.34 7.91
CA ILE A 39 1.65 -15.37 8.12
C ILE A 39 0.93 -16.15 7.01
N ASN A 40 1.53 -16.34 5.83
CA ASN A 40 0.91 -17.11 4.74
C ASN A 40 0.81 -18.58 5.13
N LYS A 41 1.85 -19.15 5.74
CA LYS A 41 1.81 -20.50 6.28
C LYS A 41 0.67 -20.65 7.29
N VAL A 42 0.61 -19.77 8.29
CA VAL A 42 -0.43 -19.82 9.34
C VAL A 42 -1.83 -19.72 8.75
N LEU A 43 -2.06 -18.75 7.87
CA LEU A 43 -3.37 -18.54 7.23
C LEU A 43 -3.79 -19.75 6.37
N LYS A 44 -2.83 -20.38 5.69
CA LYS A 44 -3.06 -21.60 4.91
C LYS A 44 -3.44 -22.77 5.82
N ASP A 45 -2.66 -23.01 6.87
CA ASP A 45 -2.90 -24.12 7.80
C ASP A 45 -4.25 -23.95 8.52
N TRP A 46 -4.57 -22.72 8.94
CA TRP A 46 -5.84 -22.37 9.57
C TRP A 46 -7.05 -22.58 8.65
N ILE A 47 -7.04 -22.05 7.42
CA ILE A 47 -8.23 -22.10 6.55
C ILE A 47 -8.54 -23.51 6.05
N VAL A 48 -7.53 -24.38 5.95
CA VAL A 48 -7.73 -25.77 5.50
C VAL A 48 -8.10 -26.73 6.63
N ASP A 49 -8.01 -26.29 7.90
CA ASP A 49 -8.41 -27.10 9.04
C ASP A 49 -9.92 -27.48 8.92
N PRO A 50 -10.27 -28.78 8.98
CA PRO A 50 -11.65 -29.22 8.83
C PRO A 50 -12.63 -28.63 9.87
N SER A 51 -12.16 -28.37 11.09
CA SER A 51 -12.95 -27.73 12.13
C SER A 51 -13.22 -26.26 11.80
N ILE A 52 -12.24 -25.56 11.26
CA ILE A 52 -12.39 -24.18 10.80
C ILE A 52 -13.36 -24.15 9.62
N GLN A 53 -13.19 -24.97 8.59
CA GLN A 53 -14.11 -25.00 7.43
C GLN A 53 -15.59 -25.16 7.82
N ARG A 54 -15.89 -25.99 8.82
CA ARG A 54 -17.26 -26.12 9.35
C ARG A 54 -17.77 -24.84 10.00
N LYS A 55 -16.92 -24.14 10.76
CA LYS A 55 -17.28 -22.85 11.39
C LYS A 55 -17.45 -21.75 10.34
N LEU A 56 -16.58 -21.69 9.33
CA LEU A 56 -16.63 -20.68 8.26
C LEU A 56 -17.99 -20.67 7.56
N ALA A 57 -18.53 -21.84 7.24
CA ALA A 57 -19.85 -22.00 6.63
C ALA A 57 -20.99 -21.30 7.41
N ASN A 58 -20.90 -21.32 8.75
CA ASN A 58 -21.89 -20.70 9.61
C ASN A 58 -21.69 -19.19 9.68
N HIS A 59 -20.44 -18.74 9.88
CA HIS A 59 -20.18 -17.33 10.14
C HIS A 59 -20.24 -16.45 8.89
N CYS A 60 -19.86 -16.94 7.70
CA CYS A 60 -19.98 -16.16 6.46
C CYS A 60 -21.43 -15.73 6.15
N ASN A 61 -22.42 -16.45 6.70
CA ASN A 61 -23.85 -16.19 6.51
C ASN A 61 -24.48 -15.45 7.69
N THR A 62 -23.69 -14.85 8.58
CA THR A 62 -24.20 -14.03 9.70
C THR A 62 -24.33 -12.58 9.29
N ARG A 63 -25.19 -11.81 10.00
CA ARG A 63 -25.35 -10.36 9.77
C ARG A 63 -24.17 -9.54 10.29
N GLY A 64 -23.38 -10.07 11.22
CA GLY A 64 -22.24 -9.41 11.85
C GLY A 64 -21.46 -10.36 12.76
N GLY A 65 -20.33 -9.88 13.30
CA GLY A 65 -19.48 -10.67 14.21
C GLY A 65 -18.55 -11.67 13.54
N TRP A 66 -18.72 -11.93 12.24
CA TRP A 66 -17.83 -12.75 11.42
C TRP A 66 -16.36 -12.29 11.47
N GLU A 67 -16.12 -11.00 11.26
CA GLU A 67 -14.77 -10.43 11.28
C GLU A 67 -14.13 -10.56 12.67
N GLY A 68 -14.85 -10.17 13.73
CA GLY A 68 -14.35 -10.31 15.11
C GLY A 68 -14.07 -11.77 15.51
N TRP A 69 -14.89 -12.72 15.06
CA TRP A 69 -14.62 -14.14 15.25
C TRP A 69 -13.34 -14.58 14.53
N ALA A 70 -13.19 -14.20 13.25
CA ALA A 70 -12.00 -14.54 12.47
C ALA A 70 -10.75 -13.92 13.11
N GLN A 71 -10.85 -12.69 13.65
CA GLN A 71 -9.77 -12.07 14.38
C GLN A 71 -9.37 -12.85 15.64
N GLY A 72 -10.33 -13.34 16.43
CA GLY A 72 -10.04 -14.13 17.63
C GLY A 72 -9.37 -15.48 17.32
N GLU A 73 -9.81 -16.17 16.26
CA GLU A 73 -9.19 -17.45 15.86
C GLU A 73 -7.78 -17.20 15.31
N LEU A 74 -7.60 -16.22 14.41
CA LEU A 74 -6.27 -15.90 13.86
C LEU A 74 -5.28 -15.37 14.90
N GLU A 75 -5.74 -14.60 15.89
CA GLU A 75 -4.91 -14.19 17.02
C GLU A 75 -4.34 -15.42 17.74
N THR A 76 -5.17 -16.44 17.97
CA THR A 76 -4.76 -17.69 18.63
C THR A 76 -3.70 -18.41 17.80
N GLU A 77 -3.91 -18.52 16.49
CA GLU A 77 -2.95 -19.15 15.58
C GLU A 77 -1.62 -18.38 15.50
N PHE A 78 -1.66 -17.05 15.32
CA PHE A 78 -0.43 -16.25 15.28
C PHE A 78 0.35 -16.33 16.58
N ARG A 79 -0.32 -16.26 17.73
CA ARG A 79 0.35 -16.37 19.03
C ARG A 79 0.97 -17.74 19.24
N SER A 80 0.30 -18.81 18.82
CA SER A 80 0.80 -20.18 18.90
C SER A 80 2.01 -20.40 17.98
N ASP A 81 1.86 -20.18 16.67
CA ASP A 81 2.90 -20.47 15.68
C ASP A 81 4.14 -19.59 15.88
N PHE A 82 3.95 -18.34 16.31
CA PHE A 82 5.05 -17.39 16.50
C PHE A 82 5.50 -17.22 17.95
N ARG A 83 4.90 -17.98 18.89
CA ARG A 83 5.23 -17.95 20.33
C ARG A 83 5.12 -16.55 20.95
N ILE A 84 4.06 -15.82 20.63
CA ILE A 84 3.80 -14.47 21.14
C ILE A 84 2.96 -14.56 22.42
N ALA A 85 3.52 -14.09 23.53
CA ALA A 85 2.89 -14.19 24.83
C ALA A 85 1.70 -13.22 24.99
N ASP A 86 1.83 -12.00 24.50
CA ASP A 86 0.83 -10.95 24.67
C ASP A 86 -0.29 -11.04 23.62
N THR A 87 -1.41 -10.35 23.89
CA THR A 87 -2.43 -10.14 22.86
C THR A 87 -1.86 -9.32 21.72
N VAL A 88 -2.20 -9.72 20.50
CA VAL A 88 -1.80 -9.00 19.28
C VAL A 88 -2.96 -8.28 18.63
N ARG A 89 -4.18 -8.38 19.17
CA ARG A 89 -5.42 -7.94 18.53
C ARG A 89 -5.87 -6.57 19.05
N GLU A 90 -6.52 -5.79 18.19
CA GLU A 90 -7.17 -4.51 18.54
C GLU A 90 -6.22 -3.51 19.24
N VAL A 91 -5.02 -3.35 18.69
CA VAL A 91 -3.95 -2.56 19.30
C VAL A 91 -4.16 -1.07 19.03
N THR A 92 -4.31 -0.28 20.09
CA THR A 92 -4.73 1.15 20.04
C THR A 92 -3.61 2.11 19.69
N GLU A 93 -2.37 1.75 19.97
CA GLU A 93 -1.25 2.68 19.95
C GLU A 93 -0.60 2.81 18.56
N VAL A 94 -1.05 2.05 17.56
CA VAL A 94 -0.48 2.02 16.20
C VAL A 94 -0.70 3.32 15.45
N TYR A 95 -1.91 3.86 15.52
CA TYR A 95 -2.31 5.00 14.70
C TYR A 95 -2.23 6.32 15.47
N ALA A 96 -1.99 7.42 14.77
CA ALA A 96 -1.97 8.78 15.33
C ALA A 96 -3.35 9.23 15.89
N GLY A 97 -4.44 8.51 15.60
CA GLY A 97 -5.79 8.78 16.09
C GLY A 97 -6.36 7.65 16.97
N LYS A 98 -7.69 7.63 17.13
CA LYS A 98 -8.44 6.59 17.88
C LYS A 98 -8.62 5.26 17.12
N GLY A 99 -7.80 5.02 16.09
CA GLY A 99 -7.88 3.80 15.30
C GLY A 99 -7.32 2.61 16.06
N LEU A 100 -7.87 1.44 15.81
CA LEU A 100 -7.36 0.15 16.27
C LEU A 100 -6.75 -0.57 15.07
N ALA A 101 -5.57 -1.13 15.25
CA ALA A 101 -5.05 -2.11 14.30
C ALA A 101 -5.63 -3.48 14.61
N ASP A 102 -6.06 -4.22 13.59
CA ASP A 102 -6.65 -5.54 13.80
C ASP A 102 -5.64 -6.51 14.41
N PHE A 103 -4.40 -6.50 13.90
CA PHE A 103 -3.28 -7.16 14.57
C PHE A 103 -1.97 -6.37 14.55
N VAL A 104 -1.14 -6.57 15.58
CA VAL A 104 0.26 -6.13 15.62
C VAL A 104 1.14 -7.28 16.08
N LEU A 105 1.90 -7.85 15.14
CA LEU A 105 2.93 -8.82 15.46
C LEU A 105 4.19 -8.09 15.91
N PRO A 106 4.74 -8.37 17.10
CA PRO A 106 5.84 -7.60 17.67
C PRO A 106 7.14 -7.84 16.90
N LYS A 107 8.05 -6.86 16.89
CA LYS A 107 9.40 -7.07 16.39
C LYS A 107 10.19 -8.00 17.32
N THR A 108 10.97 -8.92 16.75
CA THR A 108 11.87 -9.82 17.50
C THR A 108 13.31 -9.73 16.96
N LYS A 109 14.21 -10.56 17.50
CA LYS A 109 15.59 -10.66 16.99
C LYS A 109 15.64 -11.25 15.58
N THR A 110 14.65 -12.05 15.20
CA THR A 110 14.60 -12.81 13.94
C THR A 110 13.53 -12.31 12.99
N ASN A 111 12.51 -11.60 13.51
CA ASN A 111 11.37 -11.15 12.74
C ASN A 111 11.15 -9.64 12.80
N ASN A 112 10.85 -9.02 11.67
CA ASN A 112 10.30 -7.67 11.63
C ASN A 112 8.90 -7.68 12.26
N GLY A 113 8.52 -6.55 12.83
CA GLY A 113 7.14 -6.36 13.26
C GLY A 113 6.19 -6.25 12.07
N MET A 114 4.91 -6.55 12.29
CA MET A 114 3.87 -6.40 11.27
C MET A 114 2.64 -5.72 11.84
N VAL A 115 2.08 -4.77 11.12
CA VAL A 115 0.75 -4.18 11.38
C VAL A 115 -0.19 -4.79 10.35
N ILE A 116 -1.26 -5.45 10.79
CA ILE A 116 -2.15 -6.20 9.91
C ILE A 116 -3.57 -5.67 10.07
N GLU A 117 -4.21 -5.36 8.95
CA GLU A 117 -5.64 -5.06 8.84
C GLU A 117 -6.34 -6.23 8.15
N LEU A 118 -7.50 -6.63 8.67
CA LEU A 118 -8.30 -7.73 8.17
C LEU A 118 -9.70 -7.21 7.82
N LYS A 119 -10.10 -7.46 6.57
CA LYS A 119 -11.48 -7.27 6.14
C LYS A 119 -12.12 -8.57 5.72
N CYS A 120 -13.31 -8.86 6.23
CA CYS A 120 -14.02 -10.07 5.83
C CYS A 120 -15.31 -9.75 5.07
N GLU A 121 -15.55 -10.45 3.95
CA GLU A 121 -16.81 -10.33 3.21
C GLU A 121 -17.98 -10.73 4.10
N ASN A 122 -18.98 -9.86 4.14
CA ASN A 122 -20.21 -10.07 4.89
C ASN A 122 -21.39 -10.09 3.91
N ALA A 123 -22.17 -11.17 3.94
CA ALA A 123 -23.31 -11.39 3.05
C ALA A 123 -24.34 -10.26 3.07
N TYR A 124 -24.48 -9.55 4.20
CA TYR A 124 -25.51 -8.54 4.40
C TYR A 124 -24.97 -7.12 4.42
N GLY A 125 -23.79 -6.90 5.01
CA GLY A 125 -23.20 -5.57 5.13
C GLY A 125 -22.50 -5.09 3.86
N GLN A 126 -21.69 -5.96 3.26
CA GLN A 126 -20.73 -5.58 2.20
C GLN A 126 -20.62 -6.68 1.13
N PRO A 127 -21.73 -7.16 0.55
CA PRO A 127 -21.68 -8.27 -0.39
C PRO A 127 -20.94 -7.89 -1.67
N GLY A 128 -20.11 -8.82 -2.17
CA GLY A 128 -19.47 -8.71 -3.47
C GLY A 128 -18.58 -7.48 -3.61
N VAL A 129 -18.88 -6.63 -4.59
CA VAL A 129 -18.04 -5.47 -4.92
C VAL A 129 -17.91 -4.44 -3.80
N LYS A 130 -18.81 -4.45 -2.82
CA LYS A 130 -18.83 -3.47 -1.72
C LYS A 130 -17.66 -3.64 -0.75
N ILE A 131 -16.97 -4.77 -0.73
CA ILE A 131 -15.78 -4.98 0.13
C ILE A 131 -14.57 -4.13 -0.27
N ALA A 132 -14.47 -3.73 -1.54
CA ALA A 132 -13.28 -3.03 -2.03
C ALA A 132 -13.08 -1.66 -1.39
N LYS A 133 -14.17 -0.95 -1.03
CA LYS A 133 -14.04 0.35 -0.34
C LYS A 133 -13.48 0.18 1.09
N PRO A 134 -14.08 -0.63 1.97
CA PRO A 134 -13.52 -0.90 3.30
C PRO A 134 -12.05 -1.33 3.26
N VAL A 135 -11.68 -2.24 2.35
CA VAL A 135 -10.27 -2.65 2.20
C VAL A 135 -9.37 -1.48 1.81
N ARG A 136 -9.79 -0.61 0.89
CA ARG A 136 -9.00 0.60 0.56
C ARG A 136 -8.89 1.55 1.73
N ASP A 137 -9.96 1.69 2.52
CA ASP A 137 -9.95 2.53 3.72
C ASP A 137 -8.95 1.97 4.75
N ASP A 138 -8.86 0.64 4.91
CA ASP A 138 -7.84 -0.01 5.74
C ASP A 138 -6.42 0.20 5.21
N ILE A 139 -6.20 0.03 3.89
CA ILE A 139 -4.91 0.31 3.25
C ILE A 139 -4.49 1.77 3.48
N ALA A 140 -5.42 2.72 3.44
CA ALA A 140 -5.13 4.13 3.66
C ALA A 140 -4.65 4.43 5.09
N LYS A 141 -4.98 3.59 6.09
CA LYS A 141 -4.51 3.75 7.48
C LYS A 141 -2.98 3.73 7.60
N ARG A 142 -2.27 3.11 6.64
CA ARG A 142 -0.80 3.11 6.59
C ARG A 142 -0.19 4.53 6.68
N ALA A 143 -0.90 5.54 6.16
CA ALA A 143 -0.43 6.93 6.14
C ALA A 143 -0.46 7.62 7.51
N VAL A 144 -1.14 7.01 8.49
CA VAL A 144 -1.29 7.56 9.86
C VAL A 144 -0.71 6.61 10.91
N VAL A 145 0.10 5.65 10.50
CA VAL A 145 0.88 4.80 11.41
C VAL A 145 1.93 5.65 12.14
N LYS A 146 2.06 5.48 13.46
CA LYS A 146 3.00 6.24 14.27
C LYS A 146 4.46 5.88 13.91
N PRO A 147 5.40 6.83 13.97
CA PRO A 147 6.80 6.62 13.61
C PRO A 147 7.49 5.42 14.29
N LYS A 148 7.07 5.06 15.51
CA LYS A 148 7.63 3.91 16.23
C LYS A 148 7.37 2.54 15.57
N TYR A 149 6.52 2.49 14.54
CA TYR A 149 6.23 1.30 13.73
C TYR A 149 6.75 1.42 12.30
N ASN A 150 7.56 2.44 11.95
CA ASN A 150 8.01 2.64 10.56
C ASN A 150 8.88 1.49 10.04
N ASP A 151 9.47 0.69 10.92
CA ASP A 151 10.23 -0.51 10.56
C ASP A 151 9.36 -1.79 10.52
N TYR A 152 8.03 -1.66 10.63
CA TYR A 152 7.08 -2.75 10.48
C TYR A 152 6.65 -2.89 9.02
N THR A 153 6.25 -4.09 8.63
CA THR A 153 5.49 -4.30 7.39
C THR A 153 4.01 -4.05 7.66
N PHE A 154 3.37 -3.20 6.86
CA PHE A 154 1.92 -3.05 6.87
C PHE A 154 1.29 -4.07 5.91
N VAL A 155 0.32 -4.84 6.37
CA VAL A 155 -0.35 -5.88 5.59
C VAL A 155 -1.86 -5.66 5.61
N ALA A 156 -2.47 -5.66 4.43
CA ALA A 156 -3.92 -5.76 4.31
C ALA A 156 -4.30 -7.17 3.90
N LEU A 157 -5.17 -7.79 4.69
CA LEU A 157 -5.78 -9.08 4.43
C LEU A 157 -7.26 -8.89 4.11
N ALA A 158 -7.76 -9.68 3.15
CA ALA A 158 -9.18 -9.73 2.86
C ALA A 158 -9.66 -11.17 2.64
N MET A 159 -10.71 -11.57 3.35
CA MET A 159 -11.36 -12.87 3.18
C MET A 159 -12.64 -12.70 2.36
N VAL A 160 -12.72 -13.35 1.20
CA VAL A 160 -13.86 -13.22 0.29
C VAL A 160 -14.32 -14.58 -0.20
N TYR A 161 -15.60 -14.72 -0.51
CA TYR A 161 -16.19 -15.96 -1.01
C TYR A 161 -17.13 -15.79 -2.21
N THR A 162 -17.36 -14.56 -2.68
CA THR A 162 -18.11 -14.32 -3.92
C THR A 162 -17.19 -13.92 -5.09
N PRO A 163 -17.50 -14.34 -6.32
CA PRO A 163 -16.72 -13.95 -7.50
C PRO A 163 -16.62 -12.43 -7.72
N ASN A 164 -17.68 -11.71 -7.35
CA ASN A 164 -17.72 -10.24 -7.45
C ASN A 164 -16.75 -9.57 -6.47
N ALA A 165 -16.64 -10.10 -5.25
CA ALA A 165 -15.66 -9.64 -4.27
C ALA A 165 -14.23 -9.94 -4.75
N GLU A 166 -13.97 -11.17 -5.22
CA GLU A 166 -12.67 -11.54 -5.80
C GLU A 166 -12.24 -10.60 -6.93
N THR A 167 -13.16 -10.30 -7.85
CA THR A 167 -12.91 -9.39 -8.97
C THR A 167 -12.60 -7.97 -8.48
N ALA A 168 -13.33 -7.51 -7.47
CA ALA A 168 -13.14 -6.19 -6.90
C ALA A 168 -11.79 -6.05 -6.18
N LEU A 169 -11.36 -7.08 -5.44
CA LEU A 169 -10.06 -7.10 -4.77
C LEU A 169 -8.88 -7.13 -5.75
N ARG A 170 -8.98 -7.93 -6.83
CA ARG A 170 -7.95 -7.96 -7.88
C ARG A 170 -7.77 -6.59 -8.55
N LYS A 171 -8.87 -5.85 -8.76
CA LYS A 171 -8.84 -4.50 -9.34
C LYS A 171 -8.12 -3.47 -8.45
N ILE A 172 -7.98 -3.73 -7.15
CA ILE A 172 -7.28 -2.83 -6.22
C ILE A 172 -5.84 -3.29 -5.93
N GLY A 173 -5.35 -4.33 -6.60
CA GLY A 173 -3.96 -4.79 -6.49
C GLY A 173 -3.74 -6.01 -5.61
N MET A 174 -4.75 -6.44 -4.84
CA MET A 174 -4.59 -7.56 -3.93
C MET A 174 -4.42 -8.90 -4.66
N LYS A 175 -3.60 -9.77 -4.07
CA LYS A 175 -3.28 -11.10 -4.60
C LYS A 175 -3.80 -12.19 -3.67
N ALA A 176 -4.40 -13.23 -4.24
CA ALA A 176 -4.80 -14.40 -3.46
C ALA A 176 -3.55 -15.11 -2.91
N ILE A 177 -3.61 -15.55 -1.65
CA ILE A 177 -2.58 -16.38 -1.04
C ILE A 177 -2.71 -17.80 -1.62
N PRO A 178 -1.70 -18.32 -2.33
CA PRO A 178 -1.80 -19.64 -2.94
C PRO A 178 -2.03 -20.75 -1.90
N GLY A 179 -3.07 -21.56 -2.12
CA GLY A 179 -3.43 -22.66 -1.24
C GLY A 179 -4.23 -22.27 0.01
N ALA A 180 -4.47 -20.98 0.26
CA ALA A 180 -5.33 -20.52 1.34
C ALA A 180 -6.79 -20.41 0.87
N GLU A 181 -7.40 -21.56 0.57
CA GLU A 181 -8.77 -21.67 0.09
C GLU A 181 -9.58 -22.68 0.93
N ALA A 182 -10.85 -22.36 1.21
CA ALA A 182 -11.80 -23.27 1.86
C ALA A 182 -13.07 -23.44 1.02
N SER A 183 -13.58 -24.66 0.97
CA SER A 183 -14.88 -24.95 0.38
C SER A 183 -15.99 -24.51 1.34
N LEU A 184 -16.97 -23.78 0.83
CA LEU A 184 -18.17 -23.36 1.55
C LEU A 184 -19.43 -24.01 0.95
N PRO A 185 -20.55 -24.08 1.68
CA PRO A 185 -21.82 -24.56 1.14
C PRO A 185 -22.26 -23.79 -0.12
N GLY A 186 -22.95 -24.49 -1.03
CA GLY A 186 -23.49 -23.88 -2.25
C GLY A 186 -22.44 -23.57 -3.33
N SER A 187 -21.42 -24.43 -3.45
CA SER A 187 -20.34 -24.33 -4.45
C SER A 187 -19.49 -23.05 -4.36
N LYS A 188 -19.54 -22.37 -3.21
CA LYS A 188 -18.71 -21.19 -2.94
C LYS A 188 -17.33 -21.63 -2.45
N LYS A 189 -16.32 -20.82 -2.72
CA LYS A 189 -14.98 -20.99 -2.16
C LYS A 189 -14.57 -19.70 -1.49
N MET A 190 -14.13 -19.79 -0.24
CA MET A 190 -13.47 -18.69 0.41
C MET A 190 -12.00 -18.67 0.06
N LYS A 191 -11.47 -17.47 -0.16
CA LYS A 191 -10.06 -17.21 -0.42
C LYS A 191 -9.58 -16.05 0.42
N ILE A 192 -8.30 -16.10 0.79
CA ILE A 192 -7.62 -15.02 1.47
C ILE A 192 -6.77 -14.26 0.45
N TYR A 193 -6.93 -12.95 0.43
CA TYR A 193 -6.17 -12.00 -0.36
C TYR A 193 -5.25 -11.20 0.54
N ARG A 194 -4.06 -10.87 0.02
CA ARG A 194 -3.01 -10.16 0.74
C ARG A 194 -2.36 -9.11 -0.14
N GLU A 195 -1.98 -8.01 0.48
CA GLU A 195 -1.07 -7.03 -0.08
C GLU A 195 -0.21 -6.43 1.05
N ASP A 196 1.07 -6.17 0.73
CA ASP A 196 2.09 -5.79 1.69
C ASP A 196 2.69 -4.44 1.31
N TRP A 197 2.98 -3.62 2.31
CA TRP A 197 3.68 -2.36 2.16
C TRP A 197 4.76 -2.24 3.21
N LYS A 198 5.98 -1.91 2.77
CA LYS A 198 7.00 -1.41 3.69
C LYS A 198 6.58 -0.01 4.12
N LEU A 199 6.42 0.18 5.43
CA LEU A 199 6.22 1.51 5.97
C LEU A 199 7.50 2.29 5.75
N LYS A 200 7.38 3.52 5.24
CA LYS A 200 8.56 4.32 4.93
C LYS A 200 9.32 4.58 6.22
N SER A 201 10.61 4.24 6.21
CA SER A 201 11.51 4.73 7.24
C SER A 201 11.74 6.22 7.01
N LEU A 202 12.03 6.98 8.07
CA LEU A 202 12.41 8.39 7.95
C LEU A 202 13.67 8.56 7.09
N VAL A 203 14.49 7.51 6.99
CA VAL A 203 15.67 7.43 6.11
C VAL A 203 15.25 7.30 4.65
N ASP A 204 14.22 6.50 4.34
CA ASP A 204 13.71 6.35 2.96
C ASP A 204 13.12 7.68 2.45
N GLU A 205 12.51 8.47 3.33
CA GLU A 205 12.01 9.81 2.99
C GLU A 205 13.14 10.82 2.77
N ILE A 206 14.24 10.72 3.52
CA ILE A 206 15.43 11.54 3.31
C ILE A 206 16.14 11.15 2.00
N GLU A 207 16.25 9.85 1.70
CA GLU A 207 16.83 9.36 0.44
C GLU A 207 15.96 9.74 -0.77
N ASP A 208 14.63 9.64 -0.65
CA ASP A 208 13.68 10.11 -1.68
C ASP A 208 13.81 11.63 -1.88
N LEU A 209 13.98 12.40 -0.80
CA LEU A 209 14.17 13.85 -0.85
C LEU A 209 15.51 14.22 -1.48
N ASP A 210 16.59 13.54 -1.11
CA ASP A 210 17.93 13.72 -1.69
C ASP A 210 17.93 13.38 -3.17
N LEU A 211 17.25 12.30 -3.58
CA LEU A 211 17.10 11.94 -4.99
C LEU A 211 16.24 12.94 -5.76
N ALA A 212 15.15 13.44 -5.15
CA ALA A 212 14.30 14.48 -5.73
C ALA A 212 15.06 15.80 -5.88
N MET A 213 15.86 16.19 -4.88
CA MET A 213 16.72 17.37 -4.93
C MET A 213 17.83 17.19 -5.96
N TYR A 214 18.52 16.05 -5.97
CA TYR A 214 19.54 15.71 -6.96
C TYR A 214 19.00 15.84 -8.39
N ASN A 215 17.81 15.27 -8.66
CA ASN A 215 17.16 15.38 -9.96
C ASN A 215 16.76 16.82 -10.30
N LEU A 216 16.25 17.60 -9.34
CA LEU A 216 15.86 18.99 -9.55
C LEU A 216 17.05 19.91 -9.88
N PHE A 217 18.21 19.68 -9.26
CA PHE A 217 19.42 20.49 -9.47
C PHE A 217 20.24 20.05 -10.68
N LEU A 218 20.20 18.76 -11.06
CA LEU A 218 20.91 18.27 -12.26
C LEU A 218 20.07 18.33 -13.54
N SER A 219 18.74 18.26 -13.46
CA SER A 219 17.88 18.43 -14.65
C SER A 219 17.91 19.84 -15.24
N ASN A 220 18.45 20.81 -14.50
CA ASN A 220 18.64 22.20 -14.95
C ASN A 220 20.08 22.53 -15.36
N SER A 221 20.97 21.53 -15.45
CA SER A 221 22.35 21.74 -15.88
C SER A 221 22.50 21.76 -17.41
N ARG A 222 21.90 22.78 -18.03
CA ARG A 222 22.31 23.54 -19.22
C ARG A 222 21.05 24.02 -19.96
N PRO A 223 20.76 25.33 -19.97
CA PRO A 223 20.00 25.88 -21.07
C PRO A 223 20.77 25.52 -22.34
N SER A 224 20.15 24.76 -23.25
CA SER A 224 20.67 24.66 -24.62
C SER A 224 20.89 26.09 -25.11
N SER A 225 22.12 26.40 -25.53
CA SER A 225 22.45 27.70 -26.11
C SER A 225 21.35 28.13 -27.08
N PRO A 226 20.89 29.39 -27.04
CA PRO A 226 19.82 29.84 -27.91
C PRO A 226 20.15 29.47 -29.35
N ALA A 227 19.24 28.73 -29.99
CA ALA A 227 19.40 28.36 -31.38
C ALA A 227 19.56 29.64 -32.21
N PRO A 228 20.50 29.70 -33.16
CA PRO A 228 20.66 30.85 -34.03
C PRO A 228 19.33 31.17 -34.71
N ALA A 229 18.99 32.46 -34.75
CA ALA A 229 17.73 32.94 -35.27
C ALA A 229 17.45 32.37 -36.67
N PRO A 230 16.25 31.82 -36.92
CA PRO A 230 15.90 31.31 -38.24
C PRO A 230 15.92 32.46 -39.25
N LYS A 231 16.59 32.25 -40.39
CA LYS A 231 16.54 33.15 -41.54
C LYS A 231 15.06 33.36 -41.96
N PRO A 232 14.65 34.59 -42.30
CA PRO A 232 13.28 34.86 -42.73
C PRO A 232 12.97 34.03 -43.98
N ALA A 233 12.02 33.11 -43.84
CA ALA A 233 11.46 32.37 -44.96
C ALA A 233 10.58 33.30 -45.81
N ALA A 234 10.85 33.33 -47.11
CA ALA A 234 10.06 34.04 -48.09
C ALA A 234 8.57 33.66 -47.97
N GLY A 235 7.72 34.67 -47.96
CA GLY A 235 6.29 34.56 -47.69
C GLY A 235 5.59 33.53 -48.59
N LYS A 236 4.68 32.77 -47.98
CA LYS A 236 3.67 31.98 -48.69
C LYS A 236 2.26 32.52 -48.38
N PRO A 237 1.33 32.40 -49.35
CA PRO A 237 0.12 33.22 -49.40
C PRO A 237 -0.94 32.79 -48.39
N ALA A 238 -1.82 33.73 -48.06
CA ALA A 238 -2.92 33.56 -47.11
C ALA A 238 -3.85 32.39 -47.45
N PRO A 239 -4.32 31.61 -46.45
CA PRO A 239 -5.27 30.54 -46.66
C PRO A 239 -6.70 31.06 -46.93
N LYS A 240 -7.37 30.43 -47.89
CA LYS A 240 -8.79 30.64 -48.25
C LYS A 240 -9.72 30.29 -47.07
N PRO A 241 -10.82 31.03 -46.85
CA PRO A 241 -11.80 30.71 -45.83
C PRO A 241 -12.62 29.44 -46.18
N ALA A 242 -12.87 28.62 -45.16
CA ALA A 242 -13.61 27.38 -45.25
C ALA A 242 -15.13 27.60 -45.42
N ALA A 243 -15.76 26.72 -46.20
CA ALA A 243 -17.19 26.73 -46.50
C ALA A 243 -18.05 26.38 -45.27
N GLY A 244 -19.12 27.16 -45.08
CA GLY A 244 -20.05 27.05 -43.97
C GLY A 244 -20.85 25.75 -43.96
N LYS A 245 -21.04 25.20 -42.76
CA LYS A 245 -21.99 24.11 -42.50
C LYS A 245 -23.42 24.64 -42.52
N ALA A 246 -24.27 24.01 -43.33
CA ALA A 246 -25.70 24.26 -43.39
C ALA A 246 -26.41 23.79 -42.09
N ALA A 247 -27.41 24.55 -41.66
CA ALA A 247 -28.24 24.29 -40.49
C ALA A 247 -29.27 23.17 -40.74
N PRO A 248 -29.66 22.40 -39.70
CA PRO A 248 -30.67 21.34 -39.84
C PRO A 248 -32.10 21.92 -39.89
N GLY A 249 -32.88 21.42 -40.86
CA GLY A 249 -34.25 21.84 -41.14
C GLY A 249 -35.26 21.51 -40.04
N LYS A 250 -36.17 22.46 -39.83
CA LYS A 250 -37.32 22.43 -38.92
C LYS A 250 -38.44 21.57 -39.52
N LYS A 251 -38.80 20.44 -38.89
CA LYS A 251 -39.98 19.66 -39.25
C LYS A 251 -41.25 20.30 -38.65
N THR A 252 -42.16 20.72 -39.51
CA THR A 252 -43.55 21.04 -39.19
C THR A 252 -44.41 19.79 -39.34
N GLY A 253 -45.09 19.35 -38.28
CA GLY A 253 -46.13 18.31 -38.36
C GLY A 253 -47.50 18.92 -38.74
N PRO A 254 -48.37 18.19 -39.45
CA PRO A 254 -49.74 18.61 -39.69
C PRO A 254 -50.67 18.24 -38.51
N LYS A 255 -51.78 18.98 -38.43
CA LYS A 255 -52.92 18.81 -37.52
C LYS A 255 -53.62 17.47 -37.71
#